data_AF-A0A414PPS2-F1
#
_entry.id   AF-A0A414PPS2-F1
#
_cell.length_a   1.000
_cell.length_b   1.000
_cell.length_c   1.000
_cell.angle_alpha   90.00
_cell.angle_beta   90.00
_cell.angle_gamma   90.00
#
_symmetry.space_group_name_H-M   'P 1'
#
loop_
_entity.id
_entity.type
_entity.pdbx_description
1 polymer ?
#
loop_
_entity_poly.entity_id
_entity_poly.type
_entity_poly.pdbx_seq_one_letter_code
_entity_poly.pdbx_strand_id
1 'polypeptide(L)' 'MKITIVSGARPNFMKIAPLCRAIDAAREAGKNISYRIVYTGPQDDTTLDASLFSDLAMRKPDAYL' A
#
# COMPACT_ATOMS: atom_id res chain seq x y z
N MET A 1 -10.93 -7.77 11.01
CA MET A 1 -10.48 -8.40 9.75
C MET A 1 -9.10 -7.87 9.38
N LYS A 2 -8.16 -8.75 9.03
CA LYS A 2 -6.79 -8.37 8.65
C LYS A 2 -6.54 -8.71 7.19
N ILE A 3 -6.14 -7.72 6.39
CA ILE A 3 -5.86 -7.86 4.96
C ILE A 3 -4.34 -7.73 4.73
N THR A 4 -3.76 -8.63 3.94
CA THR A 4 -2.37 -8.47 3.45
C THR A 4 -2.44 -8.19 1.96
N ILE A 5 -1.91 -7.04 1.54
CA ILE A 5 -1.84 -6.64 0.14
C ILE A 5 -0.40 -6.87 -0.33
N VAL A 6 -0.21 -7.76 -1.31
CA VAL A 6 1.11 -8.07 -1.88
C VAL A 6 1.21 -7.41 -3.25
N SER A 7 2.25 -6.61 -3.46
CA SER A 7 2.51 -5.87 -4.70
C SER A 7 3.92 -6.17 -5.20
N GLY A 8 4.09 -6.41 -6.49
CA GLY A 8 5.42 -6.65 -7.08
C GLY A 8 5.84 -5.60 -8.11
N ALA A 9 4.99 -4.64 -8.46
CA ALA A 9 5.31 -3.66 -9.49
C ALA A 9 4.59 -2.32 -9.27
N ARG A 10 5.15 -1.24 -9.82
CA ARG A 10 4.56 0.12 -9.80
C ARG A 10 3.07 0.17 -10.17
N PRO A 11 2.58 -0.51 -11.23
CA PRO A 11 1.15 -0.46 -11.57
C PRO A 11 0.21 -1.03 -10.50
N ASN A 12 0.70 -1.92 -9.64
CA ASN A 12 -0.10 -2.47 -8.57
C ASN A 12 -0.36 -1.42 -7.49
N PHE A 13 0.64 -0.58 -7.15
CA PHE A 13 0.47 0.53 -6.19
C PHE A 13 -0.62 1.51 -6.62
N MET A 14 -0.65 1.87 -7.91
CA MET A 14 -1.70 2.73 -8.48
C MET A 14 -3.11 2.14 -8.28
N LYS A 15 -3.24 0.81 -8.43
CA LYS A 15 -4.52 0.09 -8.27
C LYS A 15 -4.94 -0.07 -6.81
N ILE A 16 -4.00 -0.32 -5.90
CA ILE A 16 -4.30 -0.55 -4.48
C ILE A 16 -4.48 0.76 -3.70
N ALA A 17 -4.02 1.91 -4.21
CA ALA A 17 -4.20 3.22 -3.59
C ALA A 17 -5.65 3.51 -3.17
N PRO A 18 -6.66 3.44 -4.06
CA PRO A 18 -8.05 3.64 -3.67
C PRO A 18 -8.55 2.59 -2.67
N LEU A 19 -8.06 1.34 -2.74
CA LEU A 19 -8.42 0.29 -1.78
C LEU A 19 -7.90 0.59 -0.37
N CYS A 20 -6.66 1.06 -0.25
CA CYS A 20 -6.07 1.46 1.03
C CYS A 20 -6.90 2.57 1.68
N ARG A 21 -7.26 3.61 0.90
CA ARG A 21 -8.12 4.71 1.38
C ARG A 21 -9.49 4.22 1.84
N ALA A 22 -10.11 3.27 1.11
CA ALA A 22 -11.38 2.70 1.51
C ALA A 22 -11.29 1.90 2.83
N ILE A 23 -10.19 1.18 3.04
CA ILE A 23 -9.94 0.45 4.29
C ILE A 23 -9.69 1.43 5.44
N ASP A 24 -8.93 2.50 5.21
CA ASP A 24 -8.70 3.54 6.21
C ASP A 24 -10.01 4.24 6.61
N ALA A 25 -10.85 4.64 5.66
CA ALA A 25 -12.17 5.22 5.92
C ALA A 25 -13.08 4.24 6.69
N ALA A 26 -13.05 2.95 6.35
CA ALA A 26 -13.79 1.92 7.07
C ALA A 26 -13.32 1.77 8.52
N ARG A 27 -12.00 1.82 8.76
CA ARG A 27 -11.40 1.79 10.09
C ARG A 27 -11.78 3.03 10.91
N GLU A 28 -11.74 4.22 10.31
CA GLU A 28 -12.15 5.48 10.93
C GLU A 28 -13.65 5.49 11.29
N ALA A 29 -14.49 4.82 10.50
CA ALA A 29 -15.89 4.60 10.81
C ALA A 29 -16.14 3.55 11.92
N GLY A 30 -15.11 3.12 12.64
CA GLY A 30 -15.20 2.19 13.78
C GLY A 30 -15.24 0.72 13.39
N LYS A 31 -15.04 0.36 12.12
CA LYS A 31 -14.96 -1.06 11.74
C LYS A 31 -13.60 -1.62 12.19
N ASN A 32 -13.63 -2.82 12.77
CA ASN A 32 -12.42 -3.57 13.09
C ASN A 32 -11.80 -4.16 11.81
N ILE A 33 -11.15 -3.33 11.01
CA ILE A 33 -10.45 -3.69 9.76
C ILE A 33 -9.06 -3.05 9.74
N SER A 34 -8.08 -3.80 9.24
CA SER A 34 -6.71 -3.32 9.06
C SER A 34 -6.07 -3.93 7.84
N TYR A 35 -5.07 -3.26 7.29
CA TYR A 35 -4.26 -3.78 6.19
C TYR A 35 -2.77 -3.59 6.45
N ARG A 36 -1.97 -4.38 5.74
CA ARG A 36 -0.53 -4.16 5.55
C ARG A 36 -0.18 -4.32 4.08
N ILE A 37 0.87 -3.66 3.63
CA ILE A 37 1.40 -3.71 2.27
C ILE A 37 2.74 -4.43 2.29
N VAL A 38 2.89 -5.49 1.50
CA VAL A 38 4.17 -6.17 1.27
C VAL A 38 4.59 -5.88 -0.17
N TYR A 39 5.77 -5.29 -0.34
CA TYR A 39 6.39 -5.15 -1.64
C TYR A 39 7.34 -6.32 -1.88
N THR A 40 7.21 -7.01 -3.02
CA THR A 40 8.05 -8.17 -3.34
C THR A 40 9.33 -7.80 -4.08
N GLY A 41 9.60 -6.50 -4.21
CA GLY A 41 10.86 -6.00 -4.75
C GLY A 41 11.73 -5.41 -3.63
N PRO A 42 12.98 -5.08 -3.97
CA PRO A 42 13.95 -4.60 -3.00
C PRO A 42 13.56 -3.20 -2.49
N GLN A 43 14.00 -2.87 -1.27
CA GLN A 43 13.68 -1.59 -0.64
C GLN A 43 14.29 -0.39 -1.38
N ASP A 44 15.42 -0.61 -2.06
CA ASP A 44 16.19 0.35 -2.84
C ASP A 44 15.87 0.26 -4.35
N ASP A 45 14.72 -0.30 -4.73
CA ASP A 45 14.28 -0.33 -6.13
C ASP A 45 14.11 1.09 -6.68
N THR A 46 15.08 1.53 -7.49
CA THR A 46 15.11 2.84 -8.14
C THR A 46 14.10 2.97 -9.28
N THR A 47 13.48 1.87 -9.71
CA THR A 47 12.38 1.88 -10.70
C THR A 47 11.05 2.28 -10.06
N LEU A 48 10.94 2.14 -8.73
CA LEU A 48 9.87 2.78 -7.96
C LEU A 48 10.23 4.25 -7.76
N ASP A 49 9.48 5.10 -8.45
CA ASP A 49 9.60 6.55 -8.33
C ASP A 49 9.54 6.99 -6.85
N ALA A 50 10.49 7.83 -6.44
CA ALA A 50 10.61 8.29 -5.05
C ALA A 50 9.36 9.05 -4.59
N SER A 51 8.63 9.69 -5.51
CA SER A 51 7.38 10.40 -5.24
C SER A 51 6.13 9.51 -5.32
N LEU A 52 6.23 8.27 -5.81
CA LEU A 52 5.05 7.41 -6.08
C LEU A 52 4.08 7.36 -4.91
N PHE A 53 4.59 7.16 -3.69
CA PHE A 53 3.78 7.03 -2.50
C PHE A 53 3.17 8.37 -2.06
N SER A 54 3.89 9.50 -2.21
CA SER A 54 3.30 10.81 -1.92
C SER A 54 2.22 11.16 -2.93
N ASP A 55 2.46 10.89 -4.21
CA ASP A 55 1.54 11.21 -5.31
C ASP A 55 0.24 10.42 -5.18
N LEU A 56 0.34 9.17 -4.70
CA LEU A 56 -0.82 8.33 -4.42
C LEU A 56 -1.44 8.59 -3.04
N ALA A 57 -0.91 9.53 -2.24
CA ALA A 57 -1.29 9.71 -0.84
C ALA A 57 -1.36 8.38 -0.08
N MET A 58 -0.33 7.55 -0.29
CA MET A 58 -0.19 6.21 0.26
C MET A 58 1.00 6.15 1.22
N ARG A 59 0.87 5.30 2.24
CA ARG A 59 1.99 4.86 3.07
C ARG A 59 2.95 3.96 2.29
N LYS A 60 4.22 3.95 2.69
CA LYS A 60 5.22 2.99 2.20
C LYS A 60 4.86 1.54 2.61
N PRO A 61 5.39 0.53 1.89
CA PRO A 61 5.29 -0.86 2.27
C PRO A 61 5.72 -1.13 3.72
N ASP A 62 5.02 -2.04 4.38
CA ASP A 62 5.33 -2.53 5.72
C ASP A 62 6.49 -3.53 5.73
N ALA A 63 6.70 -4.22 4.60
CA ALA A 63 7.78 -5.17 4.40
C ALA A 63 8.20 -5.20 2.93
N TYR A 64 9.46 -5.57 2.74
CA TYR A 64 10.15 -5.77 1.46
C TYR A 64 10.69 -7.20 1.44
N LEU A 65 10.71 -7.86 0.28
CA LEU A 65 11.23 -9.23 0.11
C LEU A 65 12.44 -9.26 -0.82
#